data_AF-A0A958GB14-F1
#
_entry.id   AF-A0A958GB14-F1
#
_cell.length_a   1.000
_cell.length_b   1.000
_cell.length_c   1.000
_cell.angle_alpha   90.00
_cell.angle_beta   90.00
_cell.angle_gamma   90.00
#
_symmetry.space_group_name_H-M   'P 1'
#
loop_
_entity.id
_entity.type
_entity.pdbx_description
1 polymer ?
#
loop_
_entity_poly.entity_id
_entity_poly.type
_entity_poly.pdbx_seq_one_letter_code
_entity_poly.pdbx_strand_id
1 'polypeptide(L)'
;FNALLFGGNIRPNNDQLMLDLISSPNQRPGDPPPEIEQESDNVFIYGSGSFRLEPGESQRFSIALLMGEDFGDLLSNAEISQQVFESDYRFAQAPDKPKLTAVPGDGKVTLYWDAGAEQSFDPFVARANPDEPEKGFDFEGYRIYRSRDYSFNDTKTITDSKGVPFLSEPMLQVNGVPAQFDLDNEFSGLSEIEYAGRGVRYDLGNNTGLVHSFVDSNNVVNGVTYFYAVTSYDHGDVNGQLSPTESQRTIQRDAVTRLFSFDINTAMVVPGPPAAGYIGPDLDNGNGNLAAQESGNATGSVSIEFLDPLQVKDGKKYDVTFVDVDPDSEVVEIAYTVVDLEEKESHFSARDTLFVDFGSR
;
A
#
# COMPACT_ATOMS: atom_id res chain seq x y z
N PHE A 1 31.76 4.20 -14.80
CA PHE A 1 30.62 3.40 -15.23
C PHE A 1 31.13 2.25 -16.07
N ASN A 2 30.88 1.02 -15.63
CA ASN A 2 31.05 -0.17 -16.45
C ASN A 2 29.70 -0.89 -16.44
N ALA A 3 28.89 -0.70 -17.48
CA ALA A 3 27.79 -1.61 -17.77
C ALA A 3 28.41 -2.79 -18.53
N LEU A 4 28.19 -4.01 -18.04
CA LEU A 4 28.72 -5.21 -18.68
C LEU A 4 27.62 -6.25 -18.82
N LEU A 5 27.79 -7.04 -19.87
CA LEU A 5 26.93 -8.14 -20.28
C LEU A 5 27.13 -9.33 -19.34
N PHE A 6 26.05 -9.87 -18.78
CA PHE A 6 26.09 -11.13 -18.05
C PHE A 6 25.47 -12.27 -18.87
N GLY A 7 26.29 -13.28 -19.20
CA GLY A 7 25.89 -14.53 -19.85
C GLY A 7 27.00 -15.59 -19.79
N GLY A 8 26.65 -16.85 -19.48
CA GLY A 8 27.62 -17.97 -19.38
C GLY A 8 28.32 -18.10 -18.01
N ASN A 9 29.63 -18.42 -18.01
CA ASN A 9 30.48 -18.56 -16.80
C ASN A 9 30.76 -17.23 -16.07
N ILE A 10 30.22 -16.13 -16.58
CA ILE A 10 30.27 -14.79 -16.02
C ILE A 10 29.01 -14.68 -15.15
N ARG A 11 29.11 -15.09 -13.89
CA ARG A 11 28.07 -14.95 -12.87
C ARG A 11 28.64 -14.13 -11.70
N PRO A 12 27.81 -13.43 -10.91
CA PRO A 12 28.25 -12.67 -9.73
C PRO A 12 28.92 -13.53 -8.62
N ASN A 13 29.13 -14.82 -8.85
CA ASN A 13 29.74 -15.78 -7.92
C ASN A 13 31.25 -15.99 -8.15
N ASN A 14 31.85 -15.28 -9.11
CA ASN A 14 33.30 -15.31 -9.33
C ASN A 14 33.95 -14.10 -8.64
N ASP A 15 34.40 -14.31 -7.41
CA ASP A 15 34.98 -13.25 -6.55
C ASP A 15 36.14 -12.52 -7.23
N GLN A 16 37.02 -13.23 -7.94
CA GLN A 16 38.16 -12.62 -8.63
C GLN A 16 37.67 -11.66 -9.73
N LEU A 17 36.71 -12.09 -10.52
CA LEU A 17 36.11 -11.26 -11.56
C LEU A 17 35.42 -10.03 -10.94
N MET A 18 34.66 -10.21 -9.86
CA MET A 18 33.99 -9.09 -9.18
C MET A 18 34.99 -8.07 -8.60
N LEU A 19 36.10 -8.53 -8.01
CA LEU A 19 37.17 -7.66 -7.50
C LEU A 19 37.89 -6.92 -8.63
N ASP A 20 38.21 -7.60 -9.73
CA ASP A 20 38.81 -6.99 -10.90
C ASP A 20 37.89 -5.91 -11.49
N LEU A 21 36.57 -6.17 -11.54
CA LEU A 21 35.57 -5.21 -12.00
C LEU A 21 35.41 -4.00 -11.07
N ILE A 22 35.36 -4.19 -9.75
CA ILE A 22 35.30 -3.09 -8.77
C ILE A 22 36.58 -2.24 -8.80
N SER A 23 37.73 -2.87 -9.08
CA SER A 23 39.03 -2.18 -9.17
C SER A 23 39.23 -1.42 -10.49
N SER A 24 38.37 -1.67 -11.48
CA SER A 24 38.44 -1.01 -12.78
C SER A 24 37.98 0.44 -12.66
N PRO A 25 38.76 1.43 -13.16
CA PRO A 25 38.37 2.83 -13.10
C PRO A 25 37.03 3.06 -13.76
N ASN A 26 36.17 3.83 -13.11
CA ASN A 26 34.93 4.30 -13.71
C ASN A 26 35.23 5.17 -14.94
N GLN A 27 34.39 5.04 -15.99
CA GLN A 27 34.28 6.04 -17.06
C GLN A 27 34.30 7.47 -16.51
N ARG A 28 35.17 8.29 -17.10
CA ARG A 28 35.40 9.70 -16.80
C ARG A 28 34.71 10.57 -17.83
N PRO A 29 34.44 11.85 -17.51
CA PRO A 29 34.02 12.82 -18.51
C PRO A 29 35.04 12.88 -19.67
N GLY A 30 34.61 12.50 -20.88
CA GLY A 30 35.46 12.46 -22.08
C GLY A 30 35.79 11.05 -22.61
N ASP A 31 35.45 9.99 -21.87
CA ASP A 31 35.57 8.62 -22.37
C ASP A 31 34.52 8.34 -23.48
N PRO A 32 34.81 7.41 -24.41
CA PRO A 32 33.83 7.02 -25.42
C PRO A 32 32.57 6.42 -24.77
N PRO A 33 31.37 6.63 -25.36
CA PRO A 33 30.14 6.04 -24.85
C PRO A 33 30.28 4.52 -24.73
N PRO A 34 29.78 3.90 -23.66
CA PRO A 34 29.78 2.44 -23.57
C PRO A 34 28.91 1.86 -24.68
N GLU A 35 29.40 0.83 -25.36
CA GLU A 35 28.58 0.04 -26.27
C GLU A 35 27.65 -0.84 -25.44
N ILE A 36 26.37 -0.45 -25.36
CA ILE A 36 25.34 -1.26 -24.71
C ILE A 36 24.81 -2.23 -25.78
N GLU A 37 25.18 -3.51 -25.70
CA GLU A 37 24.56 -4.52 -26.56
C GLU A 37 23.11 -4.76 -26.09
N GLN A 38 22.18 -4.75 -27.04
CA GLN A 38 20.77 -5.04 -26.80
C GLN A 38 20.60 -6.51 -26.37
N GLU A 39 19.61 -6.78 -25.50
CA GLU A 39 19.16 -8.14 -25.08
C GLU A 39 20.00 -8.88 -24.02
N SER A 40 20.93 -8.22 -23.32
CA SER A 40 21.65 -8.82 -22.18
C SER A 40 21.23 -8.22 -20.83
N ASP A 41 21.33 -9.02 -19.77
CA ASP A 41 21.18 -8.55 -18.39
C ASP A 41 22.26 -7.52 -18.04
N ASN A 42 21.84 -6.38 -17.50
CA ASN A 42 22.71 -5.31 -17.02
C ASN A 42 22.86 -5.43 -15.50
N VAL A 43 24.10 -5.59 -15.03
CA VAL A 43 24.42 -5.54 -13.59
C VAL A 43 25.17 -4.24 -13.30
N PHE A 44 24.63 -3.45 -12.37
CA PHE A 44 25.26 -2.20 -11.93
C PHE A 44 26.10 -2.45 -10.68
N ILE A 45 27.41 -2.22 -10.79
CA ILE A 45 28.35 -2.32 -9.67
C ILE A 45 28.74 -0.91 -9.25
N TYR A 46 28.44 -0.56 -8.00
CA TYR A 46 28.83 0.71 -7.40
C TYR A 46 30.06 0.50 -6.51
N GLY A 47 31.16 1.18 -6.86
CA GLY A 47 32.38 1.20 -6.06
C GLY A 47 32.73 2.62 -5.63
N SER A 48 33.10 2.80 -4.37
CA SER A 48 33.78 4.00 -3.91
C SER A 48 35.29 3.77 -3.95
N GLY A 49 36.05 4.80 -4.38
CA GLY A 49 37.52 4.75 -4.35
C GLY A 49 38.05 4.69 -2.92
N SER A 50 39.37 4.66 -2.74
CA SER A 50 39.95 4.74 -1.38
C SER A 50 39.61 6.08 -0.73
N PHE A 51 38.89 6.07 0.38
CA PHE A 51 38.69 7.22 1.25
C PHE A 51 39.08 6.86 2.69
N ARG A 52 39.44 7.88 3.47
CA ARG A 52 39.83 7.72 4.88
C ARG A 52 38.61 8.01 5.75
N LEU A 53 38.39 7.16 6.75
CA LEU A 53 37.41 7.35 7.81
C LEU A 53 38.15 7.37 9.15
N GLU A 54 37.94 8.39 9.95
CA GLU A 54 38.42 8.42 11.34
C GLU A 54 37.53 7.54 12.24
N PRO A 55 38.04 7.05 13.39
CA PRO A 55 37.24 6.27 14.33
C PRO A 55 35.98 7.03 14.78
N GLY A 56 34.80 6.48 14.48
CA GLY A 56 33.49 7.07 14.78
C GLY A 56 32.94 8.01 13.70
N GLU A 57 33.68 8.26 12.63
CA GLU A 57 33.20 9.02 11.48
C GLU A 57 32.18 8.21 10.68
N SER A 58 31.09 8.85 10.28
CA SER A 58 30.08 8.29 9.36
C SER A 58 30.03 9.14 8.11
N GLN A 59 30.01 8.49 6.95
CA GLN A 59 29.87 9.16 5.66
C GLN A 59 28.57 8.72 4.98
N ARG A 60 27.88 9.68 4.37
CA ARG A 60 26.65 9.42 3.60
C ARG A 60 27.02 9.28 2.13
N PHE A 61 26.55 8.21 1.50
CA PHE A 61 26.67 8.01 0.06
C PHE A 61 25.30 8.19 -0.58
N SER A 62 25.32 8.79 -1.77
CA SER A 62 24.16 9.11 -2.58
C SER A 62 24.35 8.48 -3.94
N ILE A 63 23.43 7.63 -4.36
CA ILE A 63 23.50 6.90 -5.61
C ILE A 63 22.18 7.15 -6.34
N ALA A 64 22.25 7.59 -7.59
CA ALA A 64 21.09 7.77 -8.46
C ALA A 64 21.23 6.89 -9.71
N LEU A 65 20.19 6.14 -10.02
CA LEU A 65 20.02 5.45 -11.30
C LEU A 65 18.95 6.22 -12.08
N LEU A 66 19.36 6.90 -13.14
CA LEU A 66 18.47 7.67 -14.00
C LEU A 66 18.07 6.82 -15.19
N MET A 67 16.77 6.65 -15.38
CA MET A 67 16.16 5.97 -16.51
C MET A 67 15.07 6.87 -17.08
N GLY A 68 14.76 6.72 -18.36
CA GLY A 68 13.64 7.40 -19.00
C GLY A 68 13.24 6.67 -20.28
N GLU A 69 11.98 6.84 -20.69
CA GLU A 69 11.48 6.24 -21.94
C GLU A 69 12.18 6.83 -23.17
N ASP A 70 12.47 8.13 -23.12
CA ASP A 70 13.26 8.85 -24.13
C ASP A 70 14.26 9.83 -23.48
N PHE A 71 15.01 10.56 -24.31
CA PHE A 71 15.98 11.55 -23.81
C PHE A 71 15.33 12.70 -23.03
N GLY A 72 14.13 13.10 -23.41
CA GLY A 72 13.40 14.18 -22.74
C GLY A 72 12.88 13.77 -21.37
N ASP A 73 12.42 12.53 -21.22
CA ASP A 73 12.02 11.95 -19.93
C ASP A 73 13.26 11.70 -19.04
N LEU A 74 14.36 11.20 -19.62
CA LEU A 74 15.62 11.03 -18.89
C LEU A 74 16.13 12.36 -18.30
N LEU A 75 16.04 13.46 -19.06
CA LEU A 75 16.44 14.78 -18.57
C LEU A 75 15.53 15.27 -17.44
N SER A 76 14.21 15.10 -17.59
CA SER A 76 13.26 15.46 -16.53
C SER A 76 13.48 14.64 -15.26
N ASN A 77 13.75 13.33 -15.37
CA ASN A 77 14.08 12.49 -14.23
C ASN A 77 15.42 12.90 -13.57
N ALA A 78 16.38 13.41 -14.35
CA ALA A 78 17.63 13.95 -13.84
C ALA A 78 17.43 15.25 -13.03
N GLU A 79 16.61 16.17 -13.53
CA GLU A 79 16.25 17.42 -12.85
C GLU A 79 15.56 17.16 -11.51
N ILE A 80 14.57 16.24 -11.50
CA ILE A 80 13.87 15.82 -10.28
C ILE A 80 14.86 15.18 -9.29
N SER A 81 15.74 14.31 -9.76
CA SER A 81 16.74 13.65 -8.88
C SER A 81 17.71 14.64 -8.26
N GLN A 82 18.12 15.67 -9.00
CA GLN A 82 18.94 16.75 -8.46
C GLN A 82 18.21 17.53 -7.36
N GLN A 83 16.92 17.84 -7.57
CA GLN A 83 16.09 18.49 -6.53
C GLN A 83 15.97 17.63 -5.27
N VAL A 84 15.76 16.31 -5.42
CA VAL A 84 15.71 15.38 -4.27
C VAL A 84 17.03 15.39 -3.49
N PHE A 85 18.16 15.40 -4.19
CA PHE A 85 19.48 15.49 -3.58
C PHE A 85 19.67 16.81 -2.82
N GLU A 86 19.29 17.94 -3.43
CA GLU A 86 19.37 19.28 -2.82
C GLU A 86 18.46 19.43 -1.60
N SER A 87 17.36 18.68 -1.54
CA SER A 87 16.42 18.60 -0.43
C SER A 87 16.84 17.63 0.70
N ASP A 88 18.09 17.12 0.71
CA ASP A 88 18.62 16.19 1.71
C ASP A 88 17.76 14.91 1.87
N TYR A 89 17.17 14.42 0.77
CA TYR A 89 16.29 13.24 0.73
C TYR A 89 15.04 13.33 1.60
N ARG A 90 14.60 14.55 1.91
CA ARG A 90 13.35 14.79 2.63
C ARG A 90 12.29 15.10 1.60
N PHE A 91 11.48 14.10 1.29
CA PHE A 91 10.35 14.21 0.37
C PHE A 91 9.08 13.75 1.09
N ALA A 92 7.94 14.18 0.58
CA ALA A 92 6.63 13.71 1.05
C ALA A 92 6.56 12.19 0.96
N GLN A 93 6.03 11.56 1.99
CA GLN A 93 5.92 10.13 2.07
C GLN A 93 4.47 9.75 1.81
N ALA A 94 4.25 8.89 0.80
CA ALA A 94 2.94 8.30 0.58
C ALA A 94 2.40 7.62 1.84
N PRO A 95 1.07 7.61 2.03
CA PRO A 95 0.45 6.93 3.15
C PRO A 95 0.89 5.48 3.28
N ASP A 96 0.77 4.96 4.50
CA ASP A 96 1.13 3.57 4.77
C ASP A 96 0.29 2.61 3.92
N LYS A 97 0.90 1.49 3.54
CA LYS A 97 0.24 0.49 2.69
C LYS A 97 -0.84 -0.24 3.50
N PRO A 98 -2.10 -0.28 3.02
CA PRO A 98 -3.14 -1.05 3.70
C PRO A 98 -2.90 -2.55 3.52
N LYS A 99 -3.21 -3.36 4.53
CA LYS A 99 -3.01 -4.81 4.47
C LYS A 99 -4.17 -5.49 3.76
N LEU A 100 -3.95 -5.92 2.52
CA LEU A 100 -4.97 -6.53 1.67
C LEU A 100 -5.12 -8.03 1.90
N THR A 101 -6.36 -8.50 1.91
CA THR A 101 -6.72 -9.91 1.69
C THR A 101 -7.71 -10.04 0.53
N ALA A 102 -7.52 -11.06 -0.30
CA ALA A 102 -8.39 -11.37 -1.43
C ALA A 102 -8.94 -12.79 -1.32
N VAL A 103 -10.26 -12.93 -1.38
CA VAL A 103 -10.99 -14.19 -1.22
C VAL A 103 -11.65 -14.56 -2.57
N PRO A 104 -11.28 -15.72 -3.17
CA PRO A 104 -11.91 -16.17 -4.40
C PRO A 104 -13.36 -16.58 -4.18
N GLY A 105 -14.24 -16.24 -5.12
CA GLY A 105 -15.62 -16.73 -5.20
C GLY A 105 -16.02 -17.11 -6.62
N ASP A 106 -17.27 -17.57 -6.77
CA ASP A 106 -17.82 -17.94 -8.07
C ASP A 106 -18.15 -16.69 -8.89
N GLY A 107 -17.37 -16.43 -9.95
CA GLY A 107 -17.54 -15.26 -10.80
C GLY A 107 -17.27 -13.92 -10.09
N LYS A 108 -16.58 -13.95 -8.95
CA LYS A 108 -16.27 -12.77 -8.15
C LYS A 108 -15.03 -12.96 -7.27
N VAL A 109 -14.49 -11.86 -6.76
CA VAL A 109 -13.45 -11.81 -5.74
C VAL A 109 -13.86 -10.81 -4.67
N THR A 110 -13.83 -11.21 -3.40
CA THR A 110 -14.03 -10.30 -2.27
C THR A 110 -12.67 -9.83 -1.77
N LEU A 111 -12.46 -8.52 -1.75
CA LEU A 111 -11.28 -7.87 -1.21
C LEU A 111 -11.65 -7.22 0.12
N TYR A 112 -10.75 -7.25 1.08
CA TYR A 112 -10.86 -6.46 2.30
C TYR A 112 -9.48 -6.07 2.82
N TRP A 113 -9.40 -4.94 3.50
CA TRP A 113 -8.14 -4.38 3.99
C TRP A 113 -8.32 -3.70 5.35
N ASP A 114 -7.21 -3.43 6.03
CA ASP A 114 -7.22 -2.68 7.29
C ASP A 114 -7.23 -1.16 7.07
N ALA A 115 -7.57 -0.42 8.12
CA ALA A 115 -7.61 1.04 8.15
C ALA A 115 -6.24 1.67 8.51
N GLY A 116 -5.14 0.89 8.50
CA GLY A 116 -3.85 1.35 9.02
C GLY A 116 -3.30 2.58 8.31
N ALA A 117 -3.63 2.75 7.03
CA ALA A 117 -3.21 3.89 6.20
C ALA A 117 -3.85 5.22 6.63
N GLU A 118 -5.06 5.19 7.20
CA GLU A 118 -5.81 6.41 7.57
C GLU A 118 -5.15 7.21 8.70
N GLN A 119 -4.24 6.59 9.44
CA GLN A 119 -3.48 7.23 10.52
C GLN A 119 -2.02 7.51 10.12
N SER A 120 -1.69 7.39 8.82
CA SER A 120 -0.35 7.71 8.35
C SER A 120 -0.04 9.18 8.55
N PHE A 121 1.18 9.48 9.01
CA PHE A 121 1.64 10.83 9.24
C PHE A 121 2.86 11.13 8.38
N ASP A 122 2.78 12.18 7.56
CA ASP A 122 3.89 12.74 6.80
C ASP A 122 4.59 13.88 7.58
N PRO A 123 5.81 13.64 8.10
CA PRO A 123 6.58 14.68 8.81
C PRO A 123 7.02 15.84 7.93
N PHE A 124 7.08 15.66 6.61
CA PHE A 124 7.45 16.70 5.66
C PHE A 124 6.30 17.70 5.50
N VAL A 125 5.07 17.22 5.32
CA VAL A 125 3.86 18.07 5.26
C VAL A 125 3.66 18.84 6.57
N ALA A 126 3.80 18.16 7.72
CA ALA A 126 3.72 18.81 9.04
C ALA A 126 4.78 19.92 9.22
N ARG A 127 5.96 19.73 8.63
CA ARG A 127 7.05 20.73 8.71
C ARG A 127 6.87 21.88 7.74
N ALA A 128 6.27 21.64 6.58
CA ALA A 128 5.86 22.69 5.65
C ALA A 128 4.81 23.60 6.30
N ASN A 129 4.01 23.06 7.23
CA ASN A 129 2.93 23.75 7.95
C ASN A 129 3.23 23.87 9.46
N PRO A 130 4.23 24.67 9.87
CA PRO A 130 4.69 24.72 11.27
C PRO A 130 3.64 25.22 12.27
N ASP A 131 2.64 25.99 11.79
CA ASP A 131 1.55 26.51 12.61
C ASP A 131 0.40 25.49 12.80
N GLU A 132 0.34 24.44 11.96
CA GLU A 132 -0.72 23.42 11.92
C GLU A 132 -0.11 22.03 11.66
N PRO A 133 0.62 21.44 12.64
CA PRO A 133 1.34 20.19 12.45
C PRO A 133 0.43 18.98 12.16
N GLU A 134 -0.84 19.04 12.55
CA GLU A 134 -1.89 18.08 12.22
C GLU A 134 -2.11 17.90 10.71
N LYS A 135 -1.73 18.88 9.88
CA LYS A 135 -1.74 18.73 8.41
C LYS A 135 -0.83 17.62 7.92
N GLY A 136 0.08 17.10 8.75
CA GLY A 136 0.83 15.89 8.43
C GLY A 136 -0.03 14.63 8.34
N PHE A 137 -1.28 14.62 8.81
CA PHE A 137 -2.24 13.56 8.51
C PHE A 137 -3.00 13.91 7.24
N ASP A 138 -2.42 13.59 6.09
CA ASP A 138 -2.88 14.02 4.76
C ASP A 138 -3.47 12.87 3.91
N PHE A 139 -3.75 11.72 4.53
CA PHE A 139 -4.45 10.61 3.89
C PHE A 139 -5.80 11.07 3.30
N GLU A 140 -6.07 10.65 2.06
CA GLU A 140 -7.31 11.02 1.36
C GLU A 140 -8.18 9.82 0.98
N GLY A 141 -7.57 8.71 0.51
CA GLY A 141 -8.39 7.58 0.10
C GLY A 141 -7.65 6.34 -0.36
N TYR A 142 -8.44 5.38 -0.85
CA TYR A 142 -7.99 4.11 -1.41
C TYR A 142 -8.32 3.98 -2.90
N ARG A 143 -7.44 3.32 -3.64
CA ARG A 143 -7.69 2.88 -5.02
C ARG A 143 -7.47 1.40 -5.17
N ILE A 144 -8.37 0.74 -5.90
CA ILE A 144 -8.26 -0.70 -6.14
C ILE A 144 -7.92 -0.96 -7.60
N TYR A 145 -6.89 -1.77 -7.78
CA TYR A 145 -6.43 -2.19 -9.10
C TYR A 145 -6.59 -3.68 -9.28
N ARG A 146 -6.86 -4.05 -10.52
CA ARG A 146 -6.92 -5.44 -10.96
C ARG A 146 -6.19 -5.56 -12.28
N SER A 147 -5.31 -6.53 -12.38
CA SER A 147 -4.62 -6.87 -13.63
C SER A 147 -4.50 -8.39 -13.80
N ARG A 148 -4.27 -8.82 -15.04
CA ARG A 148 -3.81 -10.19 -15.35
C ARG A 148 -2.28 -10.28 -15.42
N ASP A 149 -1.61 -9.13 -15.40
CA ASP A 149 -0.17 -9.00 -15.31
C ASP A 149 0.20 -8.49 -13.90
N TYR A 150 1.12 -9.19 -13.24
CA TYR A 150 1.58 -8.84 -11.89
C TYR A 150 2.31 -7.48 -11.85
N SER A 151 2.75 -6.97 -13.00
CA SER A 151 3.42 -5.67 -13.10
C SER A 151 2.47 -4.47 -13.03
N PHE A 152 1.16 -4.69 -13.22
CA PHE A 152 0.14 -3.65 -13.32
C PHE A 152 0.41 -2.56 -14.37
N ASN A 153 1.34 -2.78 -15.31
CA ASN A 153 1.67 -1.79 -16.35
C ASN A 153 0.48 -1.50 -17.29
N ASP A 154 -0.44 -2.45 -17.44
CA ASP A 154 -1.68 -2.28 -18.20
C ASP A 154 -2.65 -1.27 -17.56
N THR A 155 -2.47 -0.96 -16.27
CA THR A 155 -3.27 0.06 -15.57
C THR A 155 -2.71 1.48 -15.76
N LYS A 156 -1.48 1.65 -16.26
CA LYS A 156 -0.84 2.95 -16.51
C LYS A 156 -1.31 3.55 -17.83
N THR A 157 -2.48 4.14 -17.83
CA THR A 157 -3.15 4.66 -19.04
C THR A 157 -3.12 6.18 -19.13
N ILE A 158 -2.90 6.90 -18.01
CA ILE A 158 -2.87 8.36 -17.98
C ILE A 158 -1.47 8.84 -18.35
N THR A 159 -1.37 9.52 -19.49
CA THR A 159 -0.10 10.03 -20.01
C THR A 159 0.18 11.46 -19.56
N ASP A 160 1.46 11.79 -19.45
CA ASP A 160 1.89 13.18 -19.29
C ASP A 160 1.77 14.00 -20.58
N SER A 161 2.12 15.29 -20.51
CA SER A 161 2.08 16.23 -21.63
C SER A 161 3.00 15.86 -22.80
N LYS A 162 3.92 14.91 -22.60
CA LYS A 162 4.81 14.37 -23.64
C LYS A 162 4.31 13.03 -24.21
N GLY A 163 3.21 12.49 -23.68
CA GLY A 163 2.63 11.21 -24.08
C GLY A 163 3.21 10.00 -23.35
N VAL A 164 4.02 10.21 -22.30
CA VAL A 164 4.62 9.14 -21.51
C VAL A 164 3.61 8.64 -20.46
N PRO A 165 3.29 7.34 -20.39
CA PRO A 165 2.41 6.80 -19.35
C PRO A 165 2.96 7.07 -17.94
N PHE A 166 2.16 7.71 -17.10
CA PHE A 166 2.59 8.21 -15.79
C PHE A 166 1.69 7.74 -14.64
N LEU A 167 0.40 8.08 -14.65
CA LEU A 167 -0.55 7.66 -13.61
C LEU A 167 -1.35 6.43 -14.03
N SER A 168 -1.89 5.75 -13.03
CA SER A 168 -2.71 4.56 -13.24
C SER A 168 -4.18 4.83 -12.99
N GLU A 169 -5.04 4.16 -13.75
CA GLU A 169 -6.48 4.18 -13.51
C GLU A 169 -6.87 2.99 -12.62
N PRO A 170 -7.68 3.21 -11.56
CA PRO A 170 -8.24 2.13 -10.77
C PRO A 170 -9.19 1.29 -11.63
N MET A 171 -9.48 0.07 -11.20
CA MET A 171 -10.46 -0.75 -11.91
C MET A 171 -11.85 -0.13 -11.83
N LEU A 172 -12.72 -0.46 -12.80
CA LEU A 172 -14.11 -0.02 -12.76
C LEU A 172 -14.96 -1.03 -11.97
N GLN A 173 -15.89 -0.50 -11.18
CA GLN A 173 -16.98 -1.23 -10.58
C GLN A 173 -18.00 -1.67 -11.64
N VAL A 174 -18.99 -2.48 -11.25
CA VAL A 174 -20.04 -2.97 -12.16
C VAL A 174 -20.88 -1.85 -12.76
N ASN A 175 -21.05 -0.74 -12.02
CA ASN A 175 -21.77 0.46 -12.46
C ASN A 175 -20.93 1.39 -13.36
N GLY A 176 -19.67 1.05 -13.64
CA GLY A 176 -18.74 1.87 -14.45
C GLY A 176 -18.06 3.01 -13.69
N VAL A 177 -18.26 3.12 -12.38
CA VAL A 177 -17.54 4.08 -11.52
C VAL A 177 -16.17 3.49 -11.16
N PRO A 178 -15.10 4.30 -11.09
CA PRO A 178 -13.82 3.90 -10.50
C PRO A 178 -13.96 3.22 -9.13
N ALA A 179 -13.18 2.18 -8.87
CA ALA A 179 -12.99 1.62 -7.53
C ALA A 179 -11.98 2.50 -6.76
N GLN A 180 -12.41 3.73 -6.51
CA GLN A 180 -11.72 4.75 -5.73
C GLN A 180 -12.67 5.18 -4.61
N PHE A 181 -12.16 5.19 -3.39
CA PHE A 181 -12.91 5.42 -2.16
C PHE A 181 -12.18 6.45 -1.32
N ASP A 182 -12.78 7.63 -1.17
CA ASP A 182 -12.15 8.83 -0.62
C ASP A 182 -12.95 9.42 0.53
N LEU A 183 -12.30 10.23 1.36
CA LEU A 183 -12.95 10.92 2.47
C LEU A 183 -14.06 11.86 1.95
N ASP A 184 -15.11 12.05 2.76
CA ASP A 184 -16.12 13.06 2.45
C ASP A 184 -15.68 14.40 3.05
N ASN A 185 -14.84 15.13 2.32
CA ASN A 185 -14.21 16.38 2.75
C ASN A 185 -14.15 17.42 1.61
N GLU A 186 -13.35 18.48 1.76
CA GLU A 186 -13.15 19.51 0.73
C GLU A 186 -12.25 19.09 -0.45
N PHE A 187 -11.48 18.00 -0.32
CA PHE A 187 -10.49 17.55 -1.29
C PHE A 187 -11.11 16.58 -2.30
N SER A 188 -11.62 17.12 -3.42
CA SER A 188 -12.22 16.32 -4.48
C SER A 188 -11.84 16.79 -5.88
N GLY A 189 -12.00 15.89 -6.86
CA GLY A 189 -11.65 16.12 -8.26
C GLY A 189 -10.14 16.21 -8.47
N LEU A 190 -9.72 17.04 -9.42
CA LEU A 190 -8.30 17.17 -9.73
C LEU A 190 -7.56 17.97 -8.66
N SER A 191 -6.40 17.46 -8.25
CA SER A 191 -5.50 18.13 -7.31
C SER A 191 -5.15 19.56 -7.75
N GLU A 192 -5.03 20.47 -6.78
CA GLU A 192 -4.64 21.85 -7.06
C GLU A 192 -3.22 21.93 -7.63
N ILE A 193 -2.35 21.03 -7.19
CA ILE A 193 -0.95 20.93 -7.54
C ILE A 193 -0.80 19.96 -8.71
N GLU A 194 -0.12 20.42 -9.74
CA GLU A 194 0.29 19.61 -10.89
C GLU A 194 1.60 18.89 -10.58
N TYR A 195 1.79 17.70 -11.14
CA TYR A 195 3.10 17.06 -11.15
C TYR A 195 4.08 17.91 -11.97
N ALA A 196 5.12 18.40 -11.30
CA ALA A 196 6.07 19.36 -11.86
C ALA A 196 6.62 18.91 -13.23
N GLY A 197 6.40 19.73 -14.24
CA GLY A 197 6.91 19.51 -15.60
C GLY A 197 6.18 18.41 -16.39
N ARG A 198 5.10 17.83 -15.86
CA ARG A 198 4.36 16.74 -16.51
C ARG A 198 3.04 17.19 -17.14
N GLY A 199 2.40 18.28 -16.71
CA GLY A 199 1.11 18.69 -17.30
C GLY A 199 -0.08 17.84 -16.85
N VAL A 200 0.07 17.10 -15.74
CA VAL A 200 -0.94 16.17 -15.21
C VAL A 200 -1.17 16.46 -13.74
N ARG A 201 -2.44 16.36 -13.32
CA ARG A 201 -2.89 16.46 -11.93
C ARG A 201 -3.42 15.11 -11.47
N TYR A 202 -3.30 14.83 -10.19
CA TYR A 202 -3.86 13.61 -9.60
C TYR A 202 -5.37 13.78 -9.42
N ASP A 203 -6.14 12.69 -9.47
CA ASP A 203 -7.58 12.71 -9.23
C ASP A 203 -7.88 12.22 -7.80
N LEU A 204 -8.28 13.13 -6.93
CA LEU A 204 -8.50 12.91 -5.51
C LEU A 204 -9.80 12.14 -5.21
N GLY A 205 -10.71 12.04 -6.18
CA GLY A 205 -11.97 11.32 -6.02
C GLY A 205 -13.19 12.24 -6.04
N ASN A 206 -14.32 11.75 -5.51
CA ASN A 206 -15.63 12.42 -5.59
C ASN A 206 -16.42 12.29 -4.27
N ASN A 207 -15.74 12.27 -3.13
CA ASN A 207 -16.31 12.11 -1.79
C ASN A 207 -17.21 10.87 -1.66
N THR A 208 -16.69 9.72 -2.05
CA THR A 208 -17.48 8.48 -2.09
C THR A 208 -17.60 7.79 -0.74
N GLY A 209 -16.81 8.21 0.24
CA GLY A 209 -16.70 7.61 1.56
C GLY A 209 -15.74 6.43 1.56
N LEU A 210 -15.04 6.25 2.69
CA LEU A 210 -14.14 5.12 2.86
C LEU A 210 -14.91 3.82 3.04
N VAL A 211 -14.36 2.76 2.45
CA VAL A 211 -14.78 1.38 2.66
C VAL A 211 -13.55 0.54 2.95
N HIS A 212 -13.75 -0.59 3.62
CA HIS A 212 -12.68 -1.55 3.95
C HIS A 212 -12.93 -2.93 3.34
N SER A 213 -13.93 -3.02 2.46
CA SER A 213 -14.21 -4.22 1.67
C SER A 213 -14.81 -3.86 0.32
N PHE A 214 -14.53 -4.68 -0.69
CA PHE A 214 -15.01 -4.50 -2.05
C PHE A 214 -15.21 -5.86 -2.74
N VAL A 215 -16.35 -6.04 -3.40
CA VAL A 215 -16.63 -7.25 -4.18
C VAL A 215 -16.46 -6.96 -5.65
N ASP A 216 -15.36 -7.42 -6.24
CA ASP A 216 -15.19 -7.41 -7.68
C ASP A 216 -16.00 -8.54 -8.31
N SER A 217 -17.07 -8.17 -9.01
CA SER A 217 -17.87 -9.07 -9.87
C SER A 217 -17.90 -8.59 -11.32
N ASN A 218 -17.05 -7.60 -11.67
CA ASN A 218 -17.06 -6.98 -12.98
C ASN A 218 -16.30 -7.84 -14.00
N ASN A 219 -17.02 -8.76 -14.65
CA ASN A 219 -16.47 -9.68 -15.67
C ASN A 219 -15.30 -10.54 -15.14
N VAL A 220 -15.41 -10.96 -13.89
CA VAL A 220 -14.47 -11.91 -13.29
C VAL A 220 -14.75 -13.31 -13.83
N VAL A 221 -13.73 -13.94 -14.41
CA VAL A 221 -13.85 -15.25 -15.06
C VAL A 221 -13.18 -16.32 -14.20
N ASN A 222 -13.94 -17.35 -13.83
CA ASN A 222 -13.41 -18.49 -13.08
C ASN A 222 -12.23 -19.16 -13.80
N GLY A 223 -11.22 -19.56 -13.02
CA GLY A 223 -10.00 -20.20 -13.52
C GLY A 223 -8.98 -19.24 -14.12
N VAL A 224 -9.26 -17.94 -14.23
CA VAL A 224 -8.27 -16.92 -14.65
C VAL A 224 -7.54 -16.38 -13.44
N THR A 225 -6.21 -16.28 -13.51
CA THR A 225 -5.43 -15.63 -12.46
C THR A 225 -5.55 -14.11 -12.56
N TYR A 226 -5.88 -13.49 -11.44
CA TYR A 226 -5.93 -12.04 -11.28
C TYR A 226 -4.97 -11.61 -10.17
N PHE A 227 -4.32 -10.48 -10.38
CA PHE A 227 -3.54 -9.76 -9.39
C PHE A 227 -4.34 -8.52 -8.96
N TYR A 228 -4.49 -8.36 -7.65
CA TYR A 228 -5.16 -7.22 -7.04
C TYR A 228 -4.17 -6.42 -6.21
N ALA A 229 -4.38 -5.11 -6.17
CA ALA A 229 -3.70 -4.21 -5.26
C ALA A 229 -4.70 -3.20 -4.71
N VAL A 230 -4.58 -2.87 -3.42
CA VAL A 230 -5.24 -1.72 -2.82
C VAL A 230 -4.16 -0.74 -2.42
N THR A 231 -4.19 0.46 -2.97
CA THR A 231 -3.26 1.52 -2.60
C THR A 231 -3.99 2.57 -1.79
N SER A 232 -3.22 3.29 -1.00
CA SER A 232 -3.61 4.46 -0.24
C SER A 232 -2.96 5.69 -0.89
N TYR A 233 -3.64 6.82 -0.90
CA TYR A 233 -3.09 8.06 -1.42
C TYR A 233 -3.44 9.24 -0.52
N ASP A 234 -2.57 10.26 -0.56
CA ASP A 234 -2.74 11.53 0.14
C ASP A 234 -3.35 12.61 -0.77
N HIS A 235 -3.73 13.75 -0.20
CA HIS A 235 -4.22 14.90 -0.96
C HIS A 235 -3.11 15.91 -1.36
N GLY A 236 -1.85 15.65 -1.00
CA GLY A 236 -0.74 16.57 -1.17
C GLY A 236 -0.85 17.84 -0.32
N ASP A 237 0.05 18.81 -0.53
CA ASP A 237 0.03 20.06 0.24
C ASP A 237 0.49 21.27 -0.58
N VAL A 238 -0.38 22.29 -0.64
CA VAL A 238 -0.14 23.50 -1.46
C VAL A 238 0.97 24.35 -0.87
N ASN A 239 1.08 24.41 0.46
CA ASN A 239 2.12 25.19 1.12
C ASN A 239 3.51 24.59 0.90
N GLY A 240 3.62 23.28 1.01
CA GLY A 240 4.82 22.51 0.68
C GLY A 240 5.09 22.34 -0.82
N GLN A 241 4.15 22.73 -1.69
CA GLN A 241 4.17 22.45 -3.14
C GLN A 241 4.33 20.96 -3.46
N LEU A 242 3.65 20.11 -2.68
CA LEU A 242 3.72 18.66 -2.73
C LEU A 242 2.55 18.12 -3.52
N SER A 243 2.81 17.58 -4.71
CA SER A 243 1.79 16.84 -5.45
C SER A 243 1.36 15.60 -4.66
N PRO A 244 0.10 15.16 -4.81
CA PRO A 244 -0.38 13.94 -4.18
C PRO A 244 0.51 12.73 -4.45
N THR A 245 0.66 11.85 -3.47
CA THR A 245 1.39 10.60 -3.61
C THR A 245 0.55 9.38 -3.28
N GLU A 246 0.89 8.26 -3.91
CA GLU A 246 0.16 6.99 -3.81
C GLU A 246 1.12 5.88 -3.40
N SER A 247 0.68 5.02 -2.49
CA SER A 247 1.51 3.94 -1.98
C SER A 247 1.82 2.90 -3.06
N GLN A 248 3.05 2.38 -3.01
CA GLN A 248 3.52 1.42 -4.02
C GLN A 248 2.76 0.09 -3.93
N ARG A 249 2.64 -0.59 -5.07
CA ARG A 249 1.95 -1.89 -5.25
C ARG A 249 2.80 -2.88 -6.03
N THR A 250 3.85 -3.37 -5.39
CA THR A 250 4.86 -4.18 -6.09
C THR A 250 4.62 -5.67 -5.90
N ILE A 251 4.57 -6.42 -7.00
CA ILE A 251 4.66 -7.88 -6.98
C ILE A 251 5.94 -8.28 -7.68
N GLN A 252 6.79 -9.04 -7.00
CA GLN A 252 8.03 -9.54 -7.57
C GLN A 252 7.85 -10.98 -8.01
N ARG A 253 8.47 -11.34 -9.12
CA ARG A 253 8.51 -12.72 -9.61
C ARG A 253 9.95 -13.17 -9.72
N ASP A 254 10.29 -14.23 -8.99
CA ASP A 254 11.61 -14.84 -9.06
C ASP A 254 11.83 -15.42 -10.47
N ALA A 255 12.92 -15.01 -11.13
CA ALA A 255 13.22 -15.41 -12.50
C ALA A 255 13.49 -16.93 -12.66
N VAL A 256 13.96 -17.59 -11.60
CA VAL A 256 14.34 -19.00 -11.60
C VAL A 256 13.17 -19.87 -11.11
N THR A 257 12.65 -19.57 -9.92
CA THR A 257 11.59 -20.39 -9.29
C THR A 257 10.21 -20.08 -9.84
N ARG A 258 10.04 -18.91 -10.49
CA ARG A 258 8.75 -18.38 -10.98
C ARG A 258 7.71 -18.15 -9.89
N LEU A 259 8.15 -18.15 -8.63
CA LEU A 259 7.31 -17.84 -7.49
C LEU A 259 7.13 -16.33 -7.35
N PHE A 260 5.95 -15.94 -6.87
CA PHE A 260 5.61 -14.56 -6.60
C PHE A 260 5.91 -14.21 -5.14
N SER A 261 6.43 -13.01 -4.93
CA SER A 261 6.53 -12.34 -3.65
C SER A 261 5.61 -11.13 -3.67
N PHE A 262 4.74 -11.04 -2.67
CA PHE A 262 3.68 -10.03 -2.59
C PHE A 262 4.03 -9.00 -1.52
N ASP A 263 3.74 -7.75 -1.83
CA ASP A 263 3.67 -6.70 -0.83
C ASP A 263 2.37 -6.82 -0.01
N ILE A 264 2.31 -6.20 1.17
CA ILE A 264 1.20 -6.35 2.11
C ILE A 264 -0.15 -5.89 1.54
N ASN A 265 -0.12 -5.04 0.53
CA ASN A 265 -1.28 -4.46 -0.14
C ASN A 265 -1.59 -5.09 -1.50
N THR A 266 -0.99 -6.24 -1.80
CA THR A 266 -1.15 -6.95 -3.07
C THR A 266 -1.53 -8.41 -2.85
N ALA A 267 -2.30 -8.98 -3.77
CA ALA A 267 -2.73 -10.38 -3.70
C ALA A 267 -2.88 -11.00 -5.09
N MET A 268 -2.67 -12.31 -5.19
CA MET A 268 -2.98 -13.11 -6.37
C MET A 268 -4.11 -14.09 -6.05
N VAL A 269 -5.10 -14.17 -6.92
CA VAL A 269 -6.29 -15.01 -6.72
C VAL A 269 -6.72 -15.66 -8.02
N VAL A 270 -7.29 -16.86 -7.90
CA VAL A 270 -7.95 -17.57 -9.00
C VAL A 270 -9.39 -17.85 -8.55
N PRO A 271 -10.39 -17.12 -9.07
CA PRO A 271 -11.80 -17.30 -8.71
C PRO A 271 -12.31 -18.63 -9.25
N GLY A 272 -13.32 -19.18 -8.58
CA GLY A 272 -13.88 -20.48 -8.90
C GLY A 272 -15.10 -20.80 -8.05
N PRO A 273 -15.95 -21.72 -8.52
CA PRO A 273 -17.10 -22.15 -7.75
C PRO A 273 -16.66 -22.88 -6.48
N PRO A 274 -17.46 -22.81 -5.40
CA PRO A 274 -17.19 -23.61 -4.21
C PRO A 274 -17.27 -25.11 -4.53
N ALA A 275 -16.64 -25.92 -3.67
CA ALA A 275 -16.71 -27.38 -3.82
C ALA A 275 -18.17 -27.88 -3.76
N ALA A 276 -18.47 -28.95 -4.49
CA ALA A 276 -19.81 -29.54 -4.47
C ALA A 276 -20.20 -29.96 -3.04
N GLY A 277 -21.37 -29.51 -2.57
CA GLY A 277 -21.85 -29.77 -1.21
C GLY A 277 -21.31 -28.82 -0.14
N TYR A 278 -20.58 -27.76 -0.53
CA TYR A 278 -20.22 -26.68 0.38
C TYR A 278 -21.49 -26.01 0.95
N ILE A 279 -21.51 -25.85 2.27
CA ILE A 279 -22.51 -25.08 3.01
C ILE A 279 -21.78 -23.86 3.55
N GLY A 280 -22.29 -22.67 3.22
CA GLY A 280 -21.71 -21.42 3.69
C GLY A 280 -21.87 -21.23 5.19
N PRO A 281 -21.07 -20.35 5.80
CA PRO A 281 -21.26 -19.96 7.19
C PRO A 281 -22.62 -19.28 7.37
N ASP A 282 -23.25 -19.57 8.50
CA ASP A 282 -24.51 -18.99 8.94
C ASP A 282 -24.45 -18.82 10.47
N LEU A 283 -25.24 -17.89 10.99
CA LEU A 283 -25.37 -17.73 12.45
C LEU A 283 -26.40 -18.75 12.97
N ASP A 284 -25.99 -19.57 13.94
CA ASP A 284 -26.85 -20.54 14.61
C ASP A 284 -27.76 -19.87 15.67
N ASN A 285 -28.59 -18.91 15.23
CA ASN A 285 -29.52 -18.20 16.09
C ASN A 285 -30.96 -18.15 15.54
N GLY A 286 -31.20 -18.73 14.36
CA GLY A 286 -32.51 -18.76 13.71
C GLY A 286 -33.00 -17.42 13.13
N ASN A 287 -32.20 -16.36 13.21
CA ASN A 287 -32.50 -15.02 12.68
C ASN A 287 -31.67 -14.67 11.44
N GLY A 288 -31.06 -15.67 10.79
CA GLY A 288 -30.12 -15.49 9.69
C GLY A 288 -28.91 -14.67 10.13
N ASN A 289 -28.42 -13.77 9.27
CA ASN A 289 -27.22 -12.98 9.54
C ASN A 289 -27.38 -11.85 10.57
N LEU A 290 -28.52 -11.73 11.26
CA LEU A 290 -28.70 -10.74 12.31
C LEU A 290 -28.17 -11.26 13.64
N ALA A 291 -27.25 -10.55 14.27
CA ALA A 291 -26.74 -10.90 15.59
C ALA A 291 -27.87 -10.81 16.64
N ALA A 292 -27.87 -11.75 17.59
CA ALA A 292 -28.82 -11.73 18.69
C ALA A 292 -28.33 -10.76 19.77
N GLN A 293 -29.19 -9.83 20.18
CA GLN A 293 -28.88 -8.93 21.28
C GLN A 293 -28.98 -9.67 22.62
N GLU A 294 -27.87 -9.82 23.33
CA GLU A 294 -27.87 -10.44 24.66
C GLU A 294 -28.20 -9.44 25.78
N SER A 295 -27.71 -8.19 25.68
CA SER A 295 -27.92 -7.14 26.69
C SER A 295 -27.83 -5.72 26.11
N GLY A 296 -28.25 -4.73 26.91
CA GLY A 296 -28.17 -3.30 26.57
C GLY A 296 -29.49 -2.66 26.11
N ASN A 297 -29.50 -1.34 25.99
CA ASN A 297 -30.68 -0.55 25.61
C ASN A 297 -30.67 -0.14 24.12
N ALA A 298 -29.75 -0.69 23.33
CA ALA A 298 -29.64 -0.41 21.91
C ALA A 298 -30.91 -0.83 21.17
N THR A 299 -31.39 0.04 20.27
CA THR A 299 -32.53 -0.24 19.38
C THR A 299 -32.10 -0.61 17.96
N GLY A 300 -30.79 -0.53 17.68
CA GLY A 300 -30.19 -0.89 16.41
C GLY A 300 -30.05 -2.40 16.23
N SER A 301 -30.07 -2.83 14.97
CA SER A 301 -29.79 -4.22 14.57
C SER A 301 -28.38 -4.34 14.02
N VAL A 302 -27.66 -5.40 14.38
CA VAL A 302 -26.33 -5.70 13.84
C VAL A 302 -26.45 -6.84 12.84
N SER A 303 -26.05 -6.59 11.59
CA SER A 303 -25.97 -7.61 10.54
C SER A 303 -24.52 -8.05 10.38
N ILE A 304 -24.29 -9.35 10.29
CA ILE A 304 -22.97 -9.97 10.11
C ILE A 304 -22.79 -10.36 8.65
N GLU A 305 -21.70 -9.91 8.04
CA GLU A 305 -21.28 -10.32 6.71
C GLU A 305 -19.98 -11.12 6.79
N PHE A 306 -19.97 -12.33 6.22
CA PHE A 306 -18.80 -13.19 6.19
C PHE A 306 -17.94 -12.88 4.95
N LEU A 307 -16.86 -12.12 5.15
CA LEU A 307 -15.94 -11.74 4.06
C LEU A 307 -15.04 -12.89 3.59
N ASP A 308 -14.55 -13.72 4.52
CA ASP A 308 -13.84 -14.97 4.22
C ASP A 308 -14.57 -16.19 4.82
N PRO A 309 -15.46 -16.81 4.03
CA PRO A 309 -16.23 -17.97 4.48
C PRO A 309 -15.41 -19.21 4.84
N LEU A 310 -14.16 -19.32 4.37
CA LEU A 310 -13.31 -20.49 4.61
C LEU A 310 -12.57 -20.42 5.95
N GLN A 311 -12.48 -19.23 6.55
CA GLN A 311 -11.86 -19.03 7.88
C GLN A 311 -12.87 -19.17 9.03
N VAL A 312 -14.16 -19.19 8.73
CA VAL A 312 -15.21 -19.35 9.74
C VAL A 312 -15.14 -20.78 10.30
N LYS A 313 -15.03 -20.89 11.62
CA LYS A 313 -14.96 -22.17 12.33
C LYS A 313 -16.31 -22.51 12.95
N ASP A 314 -16.68 -23.78 12.84
CA ASP A 314 -17.93 -24.29 13.40
C ASP A 314 -17.95 -24.25 14.93
N GLY A 315 -19.11 -23.97 15.52
CA GLY A 315 -19.34 -23.92 16.96
C GLY A 315 -18.63 -22.78 17.71
N LYS A 316 -17.98 -21.84 17.02
CA LYS A 316 -17.37 -20.66 17.64
C LYS A 316 -18.42 -19.62 18.02
N LYS A 317 -18.22 -18.98 19.17
CA LYS A 317 -19.08 -17.92 19.69
C LYS A 317 -18.26 -16.64 19.84
N TYR A 318 -18.87 -15.52 19.47
CA TYR A 318 -18.25 -14.21 19.54
C TYR A 318 -19.21 -13.23 20.21
N ASP A 319 -18.67 -12.42 21.11
CA ASP A 319 -19.40 -11.28 21.67
C ASP A 319 -18.97 -10.01 20.96
N VAL A 320 -19.96 -9.21 20.55
CA VAL A 320 -19.75 -7.87 20.00
C VAL A 320 -20.29 -6.87 21.01
N THR A 321 -19.40 -6.07 21.57
CA THR A 321 -19.73 -5.07 22.59
C THR A 321 -19.50 -3.68 22.02
N PHE A 322 -20.50 -2.81 22.15
CA PHE A 322 -20.41 -1.40 21.80
C PHE A 322 -20.23 -0.56 23.07
N VAL A 323 -19.29 0.38 23.05
CA VAL A 323 -18.93 1.22 24.20
C VAL A 323 -18.82 2.67 23.74
N ASP A 324 -19.42 3.58 24.49
CA ASP A 324 -19.25 5.02 24.27
C ASP A 324 -17.82 5.42 24.67
N VAL A 325 -17.10 6.05 23.73
CA VAL A 325 -15.70 6.44 23.92
C VAL A 325 -15.61 7.62 24.89
N ASP A 326 -16.51 8.59 24.76
CA ASP A 326 -16.67 9.71 25.68
C ASP A 326 -18.16 10.00 25.93
N PRO A 327 -18.73 9.49 27.04
CA PRO A 327 -20.15 9.69 27.34
C PRO A 327 -20.52 11.14 27.68
N ASP A 328 -19.54 12.01 27.92
CA ASP A 328 -19.76 13.42 28.27
C ASP A 328 -19.58 14.38 27.08
N SER A 329 -19.18 13.87 25.90
CA SER A 329 -19.05 14.64 24.66
C SER A 329 -20.41 14.91 24.00
N GLU A 330 -20.57 16.06 23.34
CA GLU A 330 -21.74 16.33 22.48
C GLU A 330 -21.76 15.43 21.24
N VAL A 331 -20.61 14.88 20.85
CA VAL A 331 -20.45 13.90 19.76
C VAL A 331 -20.32 12.51 20.36
N VAL A 332 -21.33 11.66 20.14
CA VAL A 332 -21.31 10.27 20.60
C VAL A 332 -20.44 9.45 19.66
N GLU A 333 -19.20 9.20 20.07
CA GLU A 333 -18.31 8.24 19.43
C GLU A 333 -18.53 6.86 20.05
N ILE A 334 -18.84 5.87 19.21
CA ILE A 334 -19.06 4.48 19.64
C ILE A 334 -17.89 3.64 19.15
N ALA A 335 -17.14 3.07 20.08
CA ALA A 335 -16.19 2.00 19.79
C ALA A 335 -16.89 0.65 19.88
N TYR A 336 -16.41 -0.33 19.11
CA TYR A 336 -16.86 -1.70 19.25
C TYR A 336 -15.68 -2.65 19.47
N THR A 337 -15.94 -3.75 20.19
CA THR A 337 -14.98 -4.82 20.41
C THR A 337 -15.61 -6.14 20.05
N VAL A 338 -14.85 -7.00 19.38
CA VAL A 338 -15.25 -8.38 19.07
C VAL A 338 -14.35 -9.33 19.87
N VAL A 339 -14.95 -10.20 20.69
CA VAL A 339 -14.22 -11.14 21.55
C VAL A 339 -14.61 -12.57 21.19
N ASP A 340 -13.62 -13.43 20.90
CA ASP A 340 -13.82 -14.88 20.79
C ASP A 340 -14.01 -15.48 22.19
N LEU A 341 -15.16 -16.12 22.43
CA LEU A 341 -15.55 -16.72 23.70
C LEU A 341 -14.95 -18.12 23.94
N GLU A 342 -13.87 -18.48 23.26
CA GLU A 342 -13.12 -19.68 23.59
C GLU A 342 -12.69 -19.65 25.08
N GLU A 343 -13.07 -20.68 25.86
CA GLU A 343 -12.68 -20.79 27.27
C GLU A 343 -11.15 -20.73 27.39
N LYS A 344 -10.64 -19.59 27.85
CA LYS A 344 -9.23 -19.41 28.20
C LYS A 344 -9.11 -19.45 29.71
N GLU A 345 -8.48 -20.50 30.25
CA GLU A 345 -8.03 -20.50 31.64
C GLU A 345 -6.95 -19.42 31.82
N SER A 346 -7.34 -18.27 32.37
CA SER A 346 -6.39 -17.23 32.75
C SER A 346 -6.01 -17.39 34.23
N HIS A 347 -4.77 -17.81 34.48
CA HIS A 347 -4.21 -17.78 35.84
C HIS A 347 -3.76 -16.37 36.20
N PHE A 348 -4.60 -15.64 36.93
CA PHE A 348 -4.21 -14.38 37.56
C PHE A 348 -3.54 -14.65 38.91
N SER A 349 -2.32 -14.13 39.09
CA SER A 349 -1.66 -14.09 40.39
C SER A 349 -1.44 -12.63 40.77
N ALA A 350 -2.27 -12.13 41.68
CA ALA A 350 -2.09 -10.80 42.26
C ALA A 350 -0.75 -10.76 42.99
N ARG A 351 0.13 -9.83 42.61
CA ARG A 351 1.39 -9.56 43.31
C ARG A 351 1.27 -8.47 44.37
N ASP A 352 0.12 -7.84 44.48
CA ASP A 352 -0.12 -6.70 45.38
C ASP A 352 -1.41 -6.88 46.18
N THR A 353 -1.45 -6.28 47.38
CA THR A 353 -2.59 -6.30 48.30
C THR A 353 -3.20 -4.90 48.33
N LEU A 354 -4.21 -4.66 47.50
CA LEU A 354 -4.97 -3.41 47.53
C LEU A 354 -6.04 -3.48 48.63
N PHE A 355 -5.89 -2.63 49.66
CA PHE A 355 -6.91 -2.41 50.68
C PHE A 355 -7.94 -1.41 50.15
N VAL A 356 -9.20 -1.84 50.00
CA VAL A 356 -10.32 -0.98 49.61
C VAL A 356 -11.22 -0.79 50.84
N ASP A 357 -11.27 0.44 51.36
CA ASP A 357 -12.18 0.83 52.44
C ASP A 357 -13.50 1.31 51.83
N PHE A 358 -14.58 0.54 52.03
CA PHE A 358 -15.93 0.98 51.68
C PHE A 358 -16.46 1.89 52.80
N GLY A 359 -15.93 3.11 52.86
CA GLY A 359 -16.45 4.15 53.73
C GLY A 359 -17.86 4.55 53.32
N SER A 360 -18.84 4.29 54.19
CA SER A 360 -20.21 4.77 54.03
C SER A 360 -20.27 6.28 54.22
N ARG A 361 -20.77 6.99 53.20
CA ARG A 361 -21.36 8.32 53.35
C ARG A 361 -22.65 8.43 52.56
#